data_AF-A0A165NPS9-F1
#
_entry.id   AF-A0A165NPS9-F1
#
_cell.length_a   1.000
_cell.length_b   1.000
_cell.length_c   1.000
_cell.angle_alpha   90.00
_cell.angle_beta   90.00
_cell.angle_gamma   90.00
#
_symmetry.space_group_name_H-M   'P 1'
#
loop_
_entity.id
_entity.type
_entity.pdbx_description
1 polymer ?
#
loop_
_entity_poly.entity_id
_entity_poly.type
_entity_poly.pdbx_seq_one_letter_code
_entity_poly.pdbx_strand_id
1 'polypeptide(L)'
;MEQQTQDKSTMVVFSGDLDKAMASFIIATGAAAMGKQVTMFFTFWGLNILRKEEYVNVNKTFMDKMFAKMMPRGPEKLGISKMNYGGLGGRMMKYTMKKKNIVTLKELIDMAQDLDVKMVACTMSMDVMGITQDELIDGLDYAGVASYLADADESKINLFI
;
A
#
# COMPACT_ATOMS: atom_id res chain seq x y z
N MET A 1 -13.56 13.01 32.30
CA MET A 1 -12.95 13.16 30.97
C MET A 1 -13.38 11.92 30.19
N GLU A 2 -14.36 12.05 29.30
CA GLU A 2 -14.70 10.95 28.39
C GLU A 2 -13.49 10.70 27.50
N GLN A 3 -12.87 9.52 27.64
CA GLN A 3 -11.99 9.00 26.60
C GLN A 3 -12.86 8.83 25.37
N GLN A 4 -12.76 9.73 24.40
CA GLN A 4 -13.24 9.44 23.04
C GLN A 4 -12.54 8.14 22.64
N THR A 5 -13.28 7.04 22.59
CA THR A 5 -12.80 5.79 22.01
C THR A 5 -12.48 6.12 20.55
N GLN A 6 -11.20 6.36 20.25
CA GLN A 6 -10.76 6.62 18.88
C GLN A 6 -11.22 5.45 18.04
N ASP A 7 -12.08 5.74 17.07
CA ASP A 7 -12.71 4.71 16.27
C ASP A 7 -11.68 4.23 15.26
N LYS A 8 -10.95 3.16 15.61
CA LYS A 8 -9.85 2.62 14.81
C LYS A 8 -10.38 1.75 13.67
N SER A 9 -9.68 1.82 12.55
CA SER A 9 -9.83 0.94 11.40
C SER A 9 -8.46 0.41 10.98
N THR A 10 -8.38 -0.88 10.69
CA THR A 10 -7.16 -1.54 10.26
C THR A 10 -7.40 -2.29 8.96
N MET A 11 -6.38 -2.37 8.13
CA MET A 11 -6.41 -3.24 6.96
C MET A 11 -5.04 -3.82 6.65
N VAL A 12 -5.00 -5.10 6.29
CA VAL A 12 -3.87 -5.71 5.61
C VAL A 12 -3.99 -5.45 4.12
N VAL A 13 -2.99 -4.81 3.55
CA VAL A 13 -2.82 -4.66 2.10
C VAL A 13 -1.81 -5.71 1.64
N PHE A 14 -2.33 -6.86 1.24
CA PHE A 14 -1.56 -7.99 0.73
C PHE A 14 -1.44 -7.95 -0.80
N SER A 15 -2.54 -7.60 -1.48
CA SER A 15 -2.60 -7.59 -2.94
C SER A 15 -1.79 -6.43 -3.54
N GLY A 16 -1.03 -6.72 -4.61
CA GLY A 16 -0.31 -5.73 -5.42
C GLY A 16 -1.02 -5.35 -6.73
N ASP A 17 -2.33 -5.59 -6.82
CA ASP A 17 -3.13 -5.27 -8.00
C ASP A 17 -3.64 -3.82 -7.90
N LEU A 18 -3.59 -3.06 -9.00
CA LEU A 18 -3.97 -1.65 -9.09
C LEU A 18 -5.38 -1.39 -8.55
N ASP A 19 -6.35 -2.17 -8.99
CA ASP A 19 -7.77 -2.02 -8.62
C ASP A 19 -8.03 -2.32 -7.14
N LYS A 20 -7.33 -3.30 -6.56
CA LYS A 20 -7.43 -3.61 -5.13
C LYS A 20 -6.67 -2.62 -4.25
N ALA A 21 -5.50 -2.17 -4.70
CA ALA A 21 -4.75 -1.10 -4.06
C ALA A 21 -5.62 0.17 -3.99
N MET A 22 -6.22 0.57 -5.11
CA MET A 22 -7.15 1.70 -5.13
C MET A 22 -8.33 1.53 -4.19
N ALA A 23 -8.98 0.35 -4.19
CA ALA A 23 -10.05 0.08 -3.24
C ALA A 23 -9.60 0.26 -1.79
N SER A 24 -8.39 -0.24 -1.46
CA SER A 24 -7.80 -0.11 -0.11
C SER A 24 -7.63 1.36 0.27
N PHE A 25 -7.02 2.18 -0.59
CA PHE A 25 -6.82 3.60 -0.29
C PHE A 25 -8.11 4.43 -0.30
N ILE A 26 -9.10 4.09 -1.14
CA ILE A 26 -10.41 4.75 -1.11
C ILE A 26 -11.11 4.48 0.23
N ILE A 27 -11.08 3.24 0.72
CA ILE A 27 -11.64 2.89 2.02
C ILE A 27 -10.86 3.59 3.14
N ALA A 28 -9.53 3.60 3.07
CA ALA A 28 -8.67 4.22 4.08
C ALA A 28 -8.89 5.73 4.19
N THR A 29 -8.81 6.45 3.06
CA THR A 29 -9.03 7.90 3.01
C THR A 29 -10.46 8.28 3.40
N GLY A 30 -11.46 7.49 2.98
CA GLY A 30 -12.85 7.67 3.41
C GLY A 30 -13.02 7.49 4.92
N ALA A 31 -12.42 6.46 5.51
CA ALA A 31 -12.44 6.24 6.96
C ALA A 31 -11.73 7.36 7.72
N ALA A 32 -10.56 7.78 7.25
CA ALA A 32 -9.79 8.87 7.86
C ALA A 32 -10.54 10.21 7.79
N ALA A 33 -11.18 10.52 6.66
CA ALA A 33 -12.04 11.70 6.51
C ALA A 33 -13.26 11.69 7.44
N MET A 34 -13.70 10.51 7.90
CA MET A 34 -14.74 10.37 8.93
C MET A 34 -14.20 10.47 10.37
N GLY A 35 -12.92 10.83 10.55
CA GLY A 35 -12.27 10.98 11.86
C GLY A 35 -11.81 9.67 12.48
N LYS A 36 -11.79 8.56 11.73
CA LYS A 36 -11.24 7.29 12.21
C LYS A 36 -9.72 7.30 12.13
N GLN A 37 -9.07 6.67 13.09
CA GLN A 37 -7.64 6.39 12.98
C GLN A 37 -7.44 5.14 12.12
N VAL A 38 -6.73 5.30 11.01
CA VAL A 38 -6.55 4.23 10.03
C VAL A 38 -5.12 3.72 10.05
N THR A 39 -4.96 2.40 10.16
CA THR A 39 -3.67 1.73 9.97
C THR A 39 -3.75 0.80 8.76
N MET A 40 -2.84 0.98 7.81
CA MET A 40 -2.68 0.14 6.62
C MET A 40 -1.37 -0.64 6.73
N PHE A 41 -1.46 -1.97 6.84
CA PHE A 41 -0.31 -2.86 6.95
C PHE A 41 0.01 -3.51 5.61
N PHE A 42 1.09 -3.07 4.97
CA PHE A 42 1.52 -3.52 3.66
C PHE A 42 2.45 -4.73 3.81
N THR A 43 2.05 -5.83 3.19
CA THR A 43 2.76 -7.10 3.29
C THR A 43 2.80 -7.79 1.92
N PHE A 44 3.79 -8.64 1.68
CA PHE A 44 4.01 -9.31 0.40
C PHE A 44 3.87 -8.35 -0.81
N TRP A 45 2.98 -8.66 -1.75
CA TRP A 45 2.83 -7.90 -3.00
C TRP A 45 2.42 -6.45 -2.78
N GLY A 46 1.68 -6.17 -1.69
CA GLY A 46 1.29 -4.83 -1.28
C GLY A 46 2.47 -3.90 -1.02
N LEU A 47 3.64 -4.43 -0.60
CA LEU A 47 4.85 -3.60 -0.44
C LEU A 47 5.27 -2.91 -1.74
N ASN A 48 4.97 -3.49 -2.90
CA ASN A 48 5.32 -2.87 -4.18
C ASN A 48 4.56 -1.57 -4.45
N ILE A 49 3.43 -1.36 -3.78
CA ILE A 49 2.65 -0.11 -3.86
C ILE A 49 3.45 1.04 -3.24
N LEU A 50 4.20 0.75 -2.16
CA LEU A 50 4.98 1.74 -1.41
C LEU A 50 6.38 2.00 -1.98
N ARG A 51 6.78 1.31 -3.06
CA ARG A 51 8.11 1.51 -3.66
C ARG A 51 8.19 2.85 -4.38
N LYS A 52 9.31 3.54 -4.20
CA LYS A 52 9.70 4.69 -5.03
C LYS A 52 9.75 4.29 -6.50
N GLU A 53 9.31 5.19 -7.38
CA GLU A 53 9.27 4.92 -8.82
C GLU A 53 10.66 4.99 -9.44
N GLU A 54 11.47 5.92 -8.94
CA GLU A 54 12.87 6.07 -9.25
C GLU A 54 13.69 4.86 -8.80
N TYR A 55 14.73 4.57 -9.57
CA TYR A 55 15.67 3.52 -9.19
C TYR A 55 16.62 4.05 -8.12
N VAL A 56 16.60 3.41 -6.96
CA VAL A 56 17.55 3.65 -5.87
C VAL A 56 18.64 2.59 -5.92
N ASN A 57 19.90 3.02 -5.93
CA ASN A 57 21.04 2.12 -5.92
C ASN A 57 21.33 1.66 -4.50
N VAL A 58 21.00 0.40 -4.21
CA VAL A 58 21.24 -0.23 -2.90
C VAL A 58 22.01 -1.54 -3.08
N ASN A 59 22.86 -1.82 -2.10
CA ASN A 59 23.64 -3.06 -2.09
C ASN A 59 22.71 -4.24 -1.76
N LYS A 60 22.60 -5.17 -2.70
CA LYS A 60 21.69 -6.31 -2.66
C LYS A 60 22.39 -7.59 -3.10
N THR A 61 21.92 -8.73 -2.59
CA THR A 61 22.39 -10.03 -3.09
C THR A 61 21.93 -10.24 -4.53
N PHE A 62 22.48 -11.26 -5.21
CA PHE A 62 22.09 -11.59 -6.59
C PHE A 62 20.57 -11.90 -6.70
N MET A 63 20.02 -12.64 -5.73
CA MET A 63 18.60 -13.00 -5.71
C MET A 63 17.71 -11.77 -5.48
N ASP A 64 18.07 -10.90 -4.54
CA ASP A 64 17.29 -9.68 -4.24
C ASP A 64 17.27 -8.72 -5.44
N LYS A 65 18.39 -8.61 -6.16
CA LYS A 65 18.46 -7.84 -7.42
C LYS A 65 17.51 -8.42 -8.47
N MET A 66 17.37 -9.74 -8.52
CA MET A 66 16.45 -10.39 -9.45
C MET A 66 15.00 -10.11 -9.09
N PHE A 67 14.60 -10.31 -7.83
CA PHE A 67 13.26 -9.96 -7.34
C PHE A 67 12.94 -8.49 -7.59
N ALA A 68 13.85 -7.57 -7.24
CA ALA A 68 13.64 -6.13 -7.41
C ALA A 68 13.46 -5.68 -8.87
N LYS A 69 13.91 -6.48 -9.85
CA LYS A 69 13.71 -6.26 -11.29
C LYS A 69 12.41 -6.87 -11.81
N MET A 70 11.98 -8.01 -11.26
CA MET A 70 10.72 -8.68 -11.66
C MET A 70 9.48 -8.01 -11.07
N MET A 71 9.59 -7.45 -9.87
CA MET A 71 8.47 -6.86 -9.16
C MET A 71 8.20 -5.42 -9.60
N PRO A 72 6.93 -4.98 -9.64
CA PRO A 72 6.57 -3.62 -10.01
C PRO A 72 7.18 -2.59 -9.04
N ARG A 73 7.48 -1.40 -9.57
CA ARG A 73 8.04 -0.27 -8.80
C ARG A 73 6.99 0.84 -8.72
N GLY A 74 6.35 0.92 -7.56
CA GLY A 74 5.38 1.96 -7.26
C GLY A 74 4.00 1.75 -7.88
N PRO A 75 3.06 2.67 -7.56
CA PRO A 75 1.65 2.57 -7.93
C PRO A 75 1.44 2.59 -9.45
N GLU A 76 2.35 3.22 -10.20
CA GLU A 76 2.21 3.35 -11.65
C GLU A 76 2.52 2.08 -12.45
N LYS A 77 3.19 1.09 -11.85
CA LYS A 77 3.57 -0.16 -12.54
C LYS A 77 2.73 -1.37 -12.14
N LEU A 78 1.72 -1.19 -11.30
CA LEU A 78 0.83 -2.27 -10.89
C LEU A 78 -0.06 -2.73 -12.06
N GLY A 79 -0.24 -4.04 -12.16
CA GLY A 79 -1.22 -4.65 -13.06
C GLY A 79 -2.62 -4.65 -12.47
N ILE A 80 -3.64 -5.03 -13.24
CA ILE A 80 -5.01 -5.19 -12.73
C ILE A 80 -5.29 -6.64 -12.34
N SER A 81 -6.12 -6.86 -11.33
CA SER A 81 -6.39 -8.18 -10.74
C SER A 81 -7.03 -9.17 -11.72
N LYS A 82 -7.77 -8.66 -12.71
CA LYS A 82 -8.45 -9.44 -13.75
C LYS A 82 -8.27 -8.78 -15.10
N MET A 83 -8.22 -9.57 -16.17
CA MET A 83 -8.09 -9.08 -17.56
C MET A 83 -6.81 -8.28 -17.83
N ASN A 84 -5.70 -8.59 -17.14
CA ASN A 84 -4.45 -7.85 -17.31
C ASN A 84 -3.85 -7.96 -18.74
N TYR A 85 -4.04 -9.08 -19.43
CA TYR A 85 -3.54 -9.35 -20.81
C TYR A 85 -2.09 -8.86 -21.02
N GLY A 86 -1.17 -9.23 -20.12
CA GLY A 86 0.24 -8.82 -20.19
C GLY A 86 0.49 -7.31 -19.97
N GLY A 87 -0.43 -6.60 -19.30
CA GLY A 87 -0.33 -5.18 -18.99
C GLY A 87 -1.21 -4.27 -19.86
N LEU A 88 -1.83 -4.81 -20.93
CA LEU A 88 -2.77 -4.06 -21.76
C LEU A 88 -4.02 -3.65 -20.99
N GLY A 89 -4.53 -4.54 -20.14
CA GLY A 89 -5.69 -4.26 -19.30
C GLY A 89 -5.44 -3.09 -18.35
N GLY A 90 -4.28 -3.08 -17.68
CA GLY A 90 -3.90 -1.97 -16.80
C GLY A 90 -3.82 -0.62 -17.52
N ARG A 91 -3.23 -0.59 -18.72
CA ARG A 91 -3.19 0.64 -19.54
C ARG A 91 -4.59 1.12 -19.92
N MET A 92 -5.47 0.21 -20.35
CA MET A 92 -6.84 0.55 -20.73
C MET A 92 -7.66 1.07 -19.53
N MET A 93 -7.49 0.45 -18.35
CA MET A 93 -8.15 0.89 -17.13
C MET A 93 -7.69 2.29 -16.74
N LYS A 94 -6.38 2.55 -16.68
CA LYS A 94 -5.82 3.89 -16.40
C LYS A 94 -6.30 4.95 -17.39
N TYR A 95 -6.35 4.62 -18.69
CA TYR A 95 -6.88 5.52 -19.71
C TYR A 95 -8.36 5.87 -19.46
N THR A 96 -9.18 4.85 -19.17
CA THR A 96 -10.61 5.04 -18.90
C THR A 96 -10.84 5.87 -17.63
N MET A 97 -10.06 5.61 -16.58
CA MET A 97 -10.10 6.35 -15.33
C MET A 97 -9.75 7.82 -15.52
N LYS A 98 -8.64 8.10 -16.23
CA LYS A 98 -8.22 9.48 -16.55
C LYS A 98 -9.31 10.22 -17.33
N LYS A 99 -9.92 9.57 -18.32
CA LYS A 99 -11.03 10.15 -19.10
C LYS A 99 -12.26 10.47 -18.23
N LYS A 100 -12.48 9.69 -17.17
CA LYS A 100 -13.58 9.88 -16.22
C LYS A 100 -13.19 10.77 -15.02
N ASN A 101 -12.00 11.36 -15.02
CA ASN A 101 -11.46 12.16 -13.91
C ASN A 101 -11.51 11.41 -12.56
N ILE A 102 -11.22 10.11 -12.59
CA ILE A 102 -11.06 9.31 -11.37
C ILE A 102 -9.68 9.59 -10.80
N VAL A 103 -9.63 9.83 -9.49
CA VAL A 103 -8.39 10.00 -8.72
C VAL A 103 -7.46 8.80 -8.92
N THR A 104 -6.19 9.07 -9.16
CA THR A 104 -5.15 8.07 -9.36
C THR A 104 -4.74 7.41 -8.05
N LEU A 105 -4.09 6.24 -8.14
CA LEU A 105 -3.56 5.58 -6.94
C LEU A 105 -2.49 6.43 -6.24
N LYS A 106 -1.67 7.17 -7.00
CA LYS A 106 -0.67 8.08 -6.43
C LYS A 106 -1.33 9.20 -5.61
N GLU A 107 -2.32 9.89 -6.18
CA GLU A 107 -3.07 10.92 -5.46
C GLU A 107 -3.78 10.36 -4.22
N LEU A 108 -4.26 9.12 -4.28
CA LEU A 108 -4.84 8.43 -3.12
C LEU A 108 -3.82 8.13 -2.01
N ILE A 109 -2.57 7.81 -2.36
CA ILE A 109 -1.47 7.64 -1.40
C ILE A 109 -1.14 8.98 -0.76
N ASP A 110 -0.99 10.03 -1.56
CA ASP A 110 -0.69 11.39 -1.09
C ASP A 110 -1.79 11.88 -0.13
N MET A 111 -3.06 11.71 -0.49
CA MET A 111 -4.20 12.03 0.39
C MET A 111 -4.21 11.20 1.69
N ALA A 112 -3.76 9.94 1.65
CA ALA A 112 -3.68 9.13 2.87
C ALA A 112 -2.60 9.66 3.81
N GLN A 113 -1.46 10.13 3.27
CA GLN A 113 -0.43 10.81 4.06
C GLN A 113 -0.93 12.13 4.66
N ASP A 114 -1.63 12.94 3.86
CA ASP A 114 -2.21 14.22 4.31
C ASP A 114 -3.28 14.03 5.41
N LEU A 115 -3.92 12.87 5.45
CA LEU A 115 -4.93 12.49 6.45
C LEU A 115 -4.35 11.71 7.64
N ASP A 116 -3.02 11.70 7.81
CA ASP A 116 -2.31 10.99 8.88
C ASP A 116 -2.65 9.48 8.96
N VAL A 117 -2.92 8.85 7.81
CA VAL A 117 -3.10 7.38 7.74
C VAL A 117 -1.76 6.71 8.05
N LYS A 118 -1.74 5.87 9.09
CA LYS A 118 -0.56 5.11 9.50
C LYS A 118 -0.29 4.00 8.50
N MET A 119 0.71 4.19 7.63
CA MET A 119 1.14 3.19 6.66
C MET A 119 2.34 2.41 7.20
N VAL A 120 2.18 1.11 7.38
CA VAL A 120 3.17 0.22 8.00
C VAL A 120 3.70 -0.77 6.97
N ALA A 121 5.01 -0.79 6.75
CA ALA A 121 5.69 -1.79 5.94
C ALA A 121 6.08 -3.02 6.80
N CYS A 122 5.65 -4.21 6.36
CA CYS A 122 5.98 -5.48 7.00
C CYS A 122 7.47 -5.81 6.83
N THR A 123 8.25 -5.72 7.91
CA THR A 123 9.70 -5.98 7.89
C THR A 123 10.04 -7.39 7.41
N MET A 124 9.27 -8.40 7.85
CA MET A 124 9.47 -9.78 7.41
C MET A 124 9.27 -9.96 5.89
N SER A 125 8.28 -9.27 5.31
CA SER A 125 8.07 -9.32 3.87
C SER A 125 9.14 -8.54 3.10
N MET A 126 9.64 -7.44 3.68
CA MET A 126 10.77 -6.71 3.12
C MET A 126 12.01 -7.61 3.01
N ASP A 127 12.33 -8.37 4.07
CA ASP A 127 13.45 -9.31 4.09
C ASP A 127 13.30 -10.39 3.01
N VAL A 128 12.12 -11.01 2.92
CA VAL A 128 11.83 -12.08 1.93
C VAL A 128 11.94 -11.56 0.49
N MET A 129 11.52 -10.33 0.24
CA MET A 129 11.49 -9.73 -1.10
C MET A 129 12.76 -8.94 -1.42
N GLY A 130 13.69 -8.85 -0.47
CA GLY A 130 14.92 -8.08 -0.56
C GLY A 130 14.67 -6.59 -0.82
N ILE A 131 13.64 -6.00 -0.20
CA ILE A 131 13.30 -4.56 -0.33
C ILE A 131 13.90 -3.81 0.86
N THR A 132 14.65 -2.76 0.58
CA THR A 132 15.26 -1.90 1.61
C THR A 132 14.38 -0.68 1.92
N GLN A 133 14.57 -0.06 3.09
CA GLN A 133 13.82 1.15 3.46
C GLN A 133 14.04 2.31 2.48
N ASP A 134 15.27 2.46 1.96
CA ASP A 134 15.63 3.51 0.99
C ASP A 134 14.83 3.43 -0.32
N GLU A 135 14.30 2.25 -0.66
CA GLU A 135 13.49 2.02 -1.85
C GLU A 135 12.00 2.31 -1.65
N LEU A 136 11.55 2.59 -0.42
CA LEU A 136 10.16 2.90 -0.12
C LEU A 136 9.95 4.41 0.00
N ILE A 137 8.71 4.85 -0.23
CA ILE A 137 8.29 6.24 0.01
C ILE A 137 8.52 6.62 1.48
N ASP A 138 8.63 7.92 1.73
CA ASP A 138 8.87 8.42 3.09
C ASP A 138 7.58 8.42 3.92
N GLY A 139 7.69 8.60 5.24
CA GLY A 139 6.52 8.66 6.15
C GLY A 139 5.90 7.28 6.44
N LEU A 140 6.69 6.21 6.35
CA LEU A 140 6.26 4.85 6.68
C LEU A 140 6.76 4.42 8.05
N ASP A 141 5.93 3.64 8.74
CA ASP A 141 6.34 2.84 9.89
C ASP A 141 6.84 1.47 9.44
N TYR A 142 7.72 0.85 10.24
CA TYR A 142 8.28 -0.46 9.96
C TYR A 142 8.01 -1.39 11.14
N ALA A 143 7.19 -2.42 10.93
CA ALA A 143 6.83 -3.33 11.99
C ALA A 143 6.54 -4.75 11.50
N GLY A 144 6.53 -5.70 12.43
CA GLY A 144 6.09 -7.08 12.19
C GLY A 144 4.60 -7.29 12.47
N VAL A 145 4.14 -8.51 12.21
CA VAL A 145 2.72 -8.90 12.37
C VAL A 145 2.18 -8.70 13.79
N ALA A 146 3.03 -8.81 14.83
CA ALA A 146 2.61 -8.61 16.21
C ALA A 146 2.12 -7.17 16.48
N SER A 147 2.81 -6.17 15.93
CA SER A 147 2.38 -4.77 16.05
C SER A 147 1.06 -4.52 15.32
N TYR A 148 0.90 -5.13 14.15
CA TYR A 148 -0.36 -5.03 13.41
C TYR A 148 -1.53 -5.65 14.18
N LEU A 149 -1.34 -6.84 14.76
CA LEU A 149 -2.38 -7.51 15.53
C LEU A 149 -2.78 -6.70 16.76
N ALA A 150 -1.84 -6.02 17.43
CA ALA A 150 -2.17 -5.12 18.53
C ALA A 150 -3.05 -3.94 18.07
N ASP A 151 -2.74 -3.32 16.92
CA ASP A 151 -3.59 -2.27 16.34
C ASP A 151 -4.97 -2.82 15.92
N ALA A 152 -5.02 -4.06 15.41
CA ALA A 152 -6.24 -4.72 14.94
C ALA A 152 -7.17 -5.16 16.07
N ASP A 153 -6.63 -5.59 17.22
CA ASP A 153 -7.41 -5.98 18.40
C ASP A 153 -8.21 -4.80 18.98
N GLU A 154 -7.71 -3.56 18.81
CA GLU A 154 -8.39 -2.34 19.24
C GLU A 154 -9.31 -1.73 18.15
N SER A 155 -9.36 -2.36 16.98
CA SER A 155 -10.06 -1.85 15.80
C SER A 155 -11.46 -2.43 15.65
N LYS A 156 -12.43 -1.60 15.25
CA LYS A 156 -13.79 -2.08 14.95
C LYS A 156 -13.92 -2.64 13.54
N ILE A 157 -13.04 -2.23 12.64
CA ILE A 157 -13.04 -2.65 11.24
C ILE A 157 -11.66 -3.21 10.94
N ASN A 158 -11.60 -4.49 10.57
CA ASN A 158 -10.37 -5.16 10.18
C ASN A 158 -10.58 -5.84 8.82
N LEU A 159 -9.86 -5.40 7.79
CA LEU A 159 -9.98 -5.90 6.41
C LEU A 159 -8.69 -6.58 5.95
N PHE A 160 -8.81 -7.52 5.01
CA PHE A 160 -7.68 -8.12 4.31
C PHE A 160 -7.92 -8.00 2.81
N ILE A 161 -7.04 -7.29 2.10
CA ILE A 161 -7.23 -6.89 0.69
C ILE A 161 -6.05 -7.31 -0.17
#